data_AF-A0A2N2LJ76-F1
#
_entry.id   AF-A0A2N2LJ76-F1
#
_cell.length_a   1.000
_cell.length_b   1.000
_cell.length_c   1.000
_cell.angle_alpha   90.00
_cell.angle_beta   90.00
_cell.angle_gamma   90.00
#
_symmetry.space_group_name_H-M   'P 1'
#
loop_
_entity.id
_entity.type
_entity.pdbx_description
1 polymer ?
#
loop_
_entity_poly.entity_id
_entity_poly.type
_entity_poly.pdbx_seq_one_letter_code
_entity_poly.pdbx_strand_id
1 'polypeptide(L)' 'MVNEDRCEELRAALSAVRARIALLDKDSAVGGALGAVSVRPSAIEASDSSDIEQEIRSLEQALRDEGCEVS' A
#
# COMPACT_ATOMS: atom_id res chain seq x y z
N MET A 1 -2.58 28.29 2.13
CA MET A 1 -1.24 28.16 1.53
C MET A 1 -0.99 26.67 1.41
N VAL A 2 -0.78 26.17 0.19
CA VAL A 2 -0.49 24.75 -0.08
C VAL A 2 1.03 24.63 -0.22
N ASN A 3 1.67 23.70 0.50
CA ASN A 3 3.10 23.43 0.29
C ASN A 3 3.24 22.47 -0.91
N GLU A 4 3.52 23.03 -2.09
CA GLU A 4 3.67 22.24 -3.32
C GLU A 4 4.78 21.18 -3.18
N ASP A 5 5.92 21.52 -2.57
CA ASP A 5 7.01 20.57 -2.29
C ASP A 5 6.53 19.39 -1.44
N ARG A 6 5.77 19.67 -0.37
CA ARG A 6 5.29 18.67 0.58
C ARG A 6 4.23 17.76 -0.06
N CYS A 7 3.41 18.29 -0.96
CA CYS A 7 2.49 17.50 -1.74
C CYS A 7 3.17 16.62 -2.77
N GLU A 8 4.25 17.10 -3.38
CA GLU A 8 5.06 16.29 -4.28
C GLU A 8 5.72 15.12 -3.53
N GLU A 9 6.28 15.37 -2.34
CA GLU A 9 6.83 14.34 -1.45
C GLU A 9 5.77 13.32 -1.03
N LEU A 10 4.60 13.76 -0.56
CA LEU A 10 3.51 12.87 -0.15
C LEU A 10 2.96 12.03 -1.32
N ARG A 11 2.86 12.63 -2.51
CA ARG A 11 2.40 11.93 -3.72
C ARG A 11 3.43 10.91 -4.19
N ALA A 12 4.72 11.21 -4.10
CA ALA A 12 5.80 10.27 -4.39
C ALA A 12 5.81 9.09 -3.41
N ALA A 13 5.65 9.36 -2.10
CA ALA A 13 5.52 8.33 -1.08
C ALA A 13 4.29 7.44 -1.34
N LEU A 14 3.13 8.03 -1.62
CA LEU A 14 1.90 7.29 -1.95
C LEU A 14 2.07 6.41 -3.19
N SER A 15 2.74 6.92 -4.23
CA SER A 15 3.04 6.16 -5.45
C SER A 15 3.94 4.94 -5.17
N ALA A 16 4.98 5.12 -4.36
CA ALA A 16 5.88 4.02 -3.96
C ALA A 16 5.13 2.94 -3.16
N VAL A 17 4.25 3.33 -2.25
CA VAL A 17 3.45 2.39 -1.44
C VAL A 17 2.43 1.65 -2.33
N ARG A 18 1.72 2.35 -3.22
CA ARG A 18 0.80 1.72 -4.20
C ARG A 18 1.53 0.73 -5.11
N ALA A 19 2.76 1.02 -5.51
CA ALA A 19 3.58 0.08 -6.28
C ALA A 19 3.92 -1.19 -5.48
N ARG A 20 4.14 -1.08 -4.16
CA ARG A 20 4.35 -2.23 -3.27
C ARG A 20 3.09 -3.10 -3.16
N ILE A 21 1.89 -2.51 -3.08
CA ILE A 21 0.63 -3.29 -3.14
C ILE A 21 0.49 -4.00 -4.48
N ALA A 22 0.75 -3.33 -5.60
CA ALA A 22 0.66 -3.94 -6.92
C ALA A 22 1.62 -5.14 -7.11
N LEU A 23 2.71 -5.19 -6.34
CA LEU A 23 3.61 -6.33 -6.28
C LEU A 23 3.05 -7.44 -5.38
N LEU A 24 2.53 -7.11 -4.20
CA LEU A 24 1.89 -8.05 -3.28
C LEU A 24 0.66 -8.73 -3.89
N ASP A 25 -0.16 -8.00 -4.66
CA ASP A 25 -1.33 -8.54 -5.36
C ASP A 25 -0.91 -9.59 -6.41
N LYS A 26 0.22 -9.37 -7.09
CA LYS A 26 0.82 -10.36 -8.01
C LYS A 26 1.34 -11.59 -7.29
N ASP A 27 1.98 -11.46 -6.13
CA ASP A 27 2.46 -12.60 -5.36
C ASP A 27 1.30 -13.40 -4.71
N SER A 28 0.23 -12.73 -4.27
CA SER A 28 -0.98 -13.37 -3.76
C SER A 28 -1.68 -14.20 -4.83
N ALA A 29 -1.71 -13.73 -6.10
CA ALA A 29 -2.21 -14.50 -7.23
C ALA A 29 -1.33 -15.73 -7.57
N VAL A 30 -0.03 -15.70 -7.24
CA VAL A 30 0.90 -16.82 -7.45
C VAL A 30 0.81 -17.85 -6.31
N GLY A 31 0.44 -17.43 -5.08
CA GLY A 31 0.28 -18.29 -3.90
C GLY A 31 -0.89 -19.28 -3.96
N GLY A 32 -1.84 -19.13 -4.89
CA GLY A 32 -3.00 -20.01 -5.03
C GLY A 32 -2.81 -21.27 -5.91
N ALA A 33 -1.74 -21.34 -6.69
CA ALA A 33 -1.61 -22.35 -7.76
C ALA A 33 -0.66 -23.52 -7.44
N LEU A 34 0.08 -23.48 -6.33
CA LEU A 34 0.96 -24.58 -5.92
C LEU A 34 0.29 -25.40 -4.82
N GLY A 35 -0.28 -26.52 -5.24
CA GLY A 35 -1.19 -27.34 -4.44
C GLY A 35 -0.63 -27.90 -3.14
N ALA A 36 -1.57 -28.15 -2.23
CA ALA A 36 -1.54 -29.23 -1.25
C ALA A 36 -0.18 -29.50 -0.56
N VAL A 37 0.36 -28.49 0.11
CA VAL A 37 1.33 -28.70 1.19
C VAL A 37 0.73 -28.04 2.43
N SER A 38 0.34 -28.87 3.40
CA SER A 38 -0.13 -28.48 4.73
C SER A 38 0.97 -27.76 5.50
N VAL A 39 1.21 -26.50 5.17
CA VAL A 39 1.93 -25.57 6.03
C VAL A 39 0.86 -24.62 6.53
N ARG A 40 0.59 -24.70 7.83
CA ARG A 40 -0.29 -23.76 8.54
C ARG A 40 0.03 -22.36 8.02
N PRO A 41 -0.93 -21.57 7.54
CA PRO A 41 -0.67 -20.19 7.15
C PRO A 41 -0.26 -19.46 8.42
N SER A 42 1.05 -19.33 8.60
CA SER A 42 1.66 -18.47 9.59
C SER A 42 1.05 -17.09 9.36
N ALA A 43 0.66 -16.44 10.45
CA ALA A 43 0.01 -15.14 10.53
C ALA A 43 0.87 -13.96 10.02
N ILE A 44 1.67 -14.19 8.97
CA ILE A 44 2.63 -13.27 8.38
C ILE A 44 2.01 -12.55 7.18
N GLU A 45 1.17 -13.22 6.38
CA GLU A 45 0.65 -12.64 5.12
C GLU A 45 -0.46 -11.60 5.29
N ALA A 46 -1.25 -11.68 6.37
CA ALA A 46 -2.40 -10.79 6.57
C ALA A 46 -2.02 -9.44 7.22
N SER A 47 -0.93 -9.41 7.98
CA SER A 47 -0.48 -8.19 8.68
C SER A 47 0.11 -7.20 7.69
N ASP A 48 1.00 -7.65 6.80
CA ASP A 48 1.67 -6.78 5.81
C ASP A 48 0.66 -6.07 4.90
N SER A 49 -0.42 -6.75 4.52
CA SER A 49 -1.46 -6.16 3.66
C SER A 49 -2.23 -5.04 4.38
N SER A 50 -2.61 -5.27 5.64
CA SER A 50 -3.41 -4.32 6.43
C SER A 50 -2.61 -3.06 6.78
N ASP A 51 -1.32 -3.24 7.10
CA ASP A 51 -0.41 -2.15 7.46
C ASP A 51 -0.19 -1.22 6.26
N ILE A 52 0.00 -1.79 5.06
CA ILE A 52 0.23 -1.01 3.83
C ILE A 52 -1.04 -0.27 3.40
N GLU A 53 -2.23 -0.88 3.50
CA GLU A 53 -3.49 -0.17 3.24
C GLU A 53 -3.74 0.98 4.23
N GLN A 54 -3.37 0.80 5.50
CA GLN A 54 -3.49 1.84 6.52
C GLN A 54 -2.51 3.00 6.26
N GLU A 55 -1.30 2.70 5.76
CA GLU A 55 -0.32 3.70 5.34
C GLU A 55 -0.83 4.53 4.15
N ILE A 56 -1.44 3.89 3.14
CA ILE A 56 -2.09 4.58 2.01
C ILE A 56 -3.17 5.55 2.50
N ARG A 57 -4.11 5.07 3.34
CA ARG A 57 -5.19 5.92 3.85
C ARG A 57 -4.65 7.13 4.61
N SER A 58 -3.58 6.98 5.39
CA SER A 58 -2.94 8.10 6.07
C SER A 58 -2.30 9.10 5.10
N LEU A 59 -1.61 8.61 4.07
CA LEU A 59 -0.96 9.47 3.07
C LEU A 59 -1.99 10.21 2.20
N GLU A 60 -3.08 9.55 1.80
CA GLU A 60 -4.20 10.17 1.08
C GLU A 60 -4.95 11.21 1.92
N GLN A 61 -5.08 10.96 3.23
CA GLN A 61 -5.64 11.93 4.16
C GLN A 61 -4.72 13.15 4.28
N ALA A 62 -3.41 12.94 4.46
CA ALA A 62 -2.43 14.02 4.54
C ALA A 62 -2.41 14.90 3.27
N LEU A 63 -2.52 14.29 2.09
CA LEU A 63 -2.65 15.03 0.82
C LEU A 63 -3.93 15.87 0.79
N ARG A 64 -5.07 15.31 1.21
CA ARG A 64 -6.33 16.07 1.29
C ARG A 64 -6.27 17.22 2.29
N ASP A 65 -5.64 17.01 3.44
CA ASP A 65 -5.50 18.02 4.49
C ASP A 65 -4.59 19.17 4.04
N GLU A 66 -3.55 18.89 3.24
CA GLU A 66 -2.72 19.91 2.56
C GLU A 66 -3.44 20.57 1.36
N GLY A 67 -4.60 20.05 0.93
CA GLY A 67 -5.37 20.57 -0.21
C GLY A 67 -4.92 20.06 -1.57
N CYS A 68 -4.22 18.93 -1.60
CA CYS A 68 -3.64 18.33 -2.79
C CYS A 68 -4.51 17.20 -3.35
N GLU A 69 -4.58 17.13 -4.68
CA GLU A 69 -5.40 16.15 -5.38
C GLU A 69 -4.78 14.76 -5.26
N VAL A 70 -5.57 13.82 -4.74
CA VAL A 70 -5.25 12.39 -4.66
C VAL A 70 -5.88 11.72 -5.87
N SER A 71 -5.08 11.17 -6.77
CA SER A 71 -5.53 10.41 -7.96
C SER A 71 -4.62 9.22 -8.20
#